data_AF-A0A9N8JKU9-F1
#
_entry.id   AF-A0A9N8JKU9-F1
#
_cell.length_a   1.000
_cell.length_b   1.000
_cell.length_c   1.000
_cell.angle_alpha   90.00
_cell.angle_beta   90.00
_cell.angle_gamma   90.00
#
_symmetry.space_group_name_H-M   'P 1'
#
loop_
_entity.id
_entity.type
_entity.pdbx_description
1 polymer ?
#
loop_
_entity_poly.entity_id
_entity_poly.type
_entity_poly.pdbx_seq_one_letter_code
_entity_poly.pdbx_strand_id
1 'polypeptide(L)'
;QAPPTRDPLDDLDRKRLPELQYLSIYCPFSLNSKPCPHGAKCTLKRVLCAFRTNQGHCDGHHDVAAVCGQFLTDKGCKYRKEGDHPWFDKSHDVELRTCMDVMVKPHRLGLYGVQHY
;
A
#
# COMPACT_ATOMS: atom_id res chain seq x y z
N GLN A 1 -4.25 -1.42 -32.62
CA GLN A 1 -3.12 -1.05 -31.74
C GLN A 1 -3.61 -1.13 -30.31
N ALA A 2 -2.92 -1.87 -29.44
CA ALA A 2 -3.16 -1.73 -28.00
C ALA A 2 -2.76 -0.29 -27.61
N PRO A 3 -3.53 0.39 -26.74
CA PRO A 3 -3.16 1.73 -26.29
C PRO A 3 -1.75 1.69 -25.69
N PRO A 4 -0.93 2.74 -25.86
CA PRO A 4 0.39 2.80 -25.27
C PRO A 4 0.25 2.60 -23.76
N THR A 5 0.96 1.61 -23.23
CA THR A 5 1.02 1.34 -21.80
C THR A 5 1.63 2.56 -21.12
N ARG A 6 0.80 3.41 -20.50
CA ARG A 6 1.28 4.54 -19.69
C ARG A 6 2.16 4.00 -18.58
N ASP A 7 3.33 4.60 -18.37
CA ASP A 7 4.15 4.26 -17.21
C ASP A 7 3.45 4.82 -15.96
N PRO A 8 3.14 4.01 -14.95
CA PRO A 8 2.59 4.51 -13.69
C PRO A 8 3.43 5.61 -13.04
N LEU A 9 4.74 5.68 -13.35
CA LEU A 9 5.61 6.78 -12.92
C LEU A 9 5.33 8.11 -13.61
N ASP A 10 4.74 8.10 -14.81
CA ASP A 10 4.36 9.33 -15.53
C ASP A 10 3.16 10.02 -14.87
N ASP A 11 2.31 9.25 -14.19
CA ASP A 11 1.13 9.74 -13.47
C ASP A 11 1.45 10.22 -12.03
N LEU A 12 2.71 10.09 -11.58
CA LEU A 12 3.11 10.45 -10.22
C LEU A 12 3.47 11.94 -10.11
N ASP A 13 2.84 12.66 -9.17
CA ASP A 13 3.24 14.04 -8.87
C ASP A 13 4.62 14.06 -8.18
N ARG A 14 5.64 14.46 -8.95
CA ARG A 14 7.02 14.58 -8.50
C ARG A 14 7.19 15.53 -7.31
N LYS A 15 6.27 16.48 -7.09
CA LYS A 15 6.31 17.38 -5.93
C LYS A 15 5.96 16.67 -4.63
N ARG A 16 5.12 15.63 -4.71
CA ARG A 16 4.71 14.81 -3.57
C ARG A 16 5.67 13.67 -3.28
N LEU A 17 6.54 13.32 -4.24
CA LEU A 17 7.51 12.25 -4.06
C LEU A 17 8.36 12.38 -2.77
N PRO A 18 8.93 13.55 -2.41
CA PRO A 18 9.66 13.71 -1.15
C PRO A 18 8.78 13.43 0.08
N GLU A 19 7.51 13.84 0.05
CA GLU A 19 6.55 13.60 1.13
C GLU A 19 6.13 12.14 1.23
N LEU A 20 6.30 11.35 0.15
CA LEU A 20 5.93 9.93 0.08
C LEU A 20 7.14 9.00 0.24
N GLN A 21 8.38 9.52 0.27
CA GLN A 21 9.60 8.72 0.44
C GLN A 21 9.60 7.89 1.71
N TYR A 22 8.97 8.38 2.78
CA TYR A 22 8.85 7.63 4.04
C TYR A 22 8.11 6.29 3.86
N LEU A 23 7.29 6.13 2.81
CA LEU A 23 6.59 4.88 2.51
C LEU A 23 7.55 3.75 2.09
N SER A 24 8.79 4.06 1.70
CA SER A 24 9.79 3.07 1.28
C SER A 24 10.16 2.06 2.38
N ILE A 25 9.94 2.40 3.65
CA ILE A 25 10.18 1.48 4.78
C ILE A 25 9.03 0.49 5.01
N TYR A 26 7.89 0.70 4.34
CA TYR A 26 6.69 -0.12 4.47
C TYR A 26 6.58 -1.13 3.33
N CYS A 27 6.03 -2.30 3.65
CA CYS A 27 5.80 -3.33 2.66
C CYS A 27 4.69 -2.87 1.69
N PRO A 28 4.96 -2.78 0.37
CA PRO A 28 3.98 -2.29 -0.60
C PRO A 28 2.79 -3.23 -0.76
N PHE A 29 2.95 -4.52 -0.44
CA PHE A 29 1.85 -5.48 -0.40
C PHE A 29 0.94 -5.22 0.79
N SER A 30 1.53 -5.00 1.98
CA SER A 30 0.79 -4.67 3.19
C SER A 30 -0.01 -3.37 3.03
N LEU A 31 0.61 -2.34 2.43
CA LEU A 31 -0.07 -1.08 2.11
C LEU A 31 -1.21 -1.26 1.10
N ASN A 32 -1.10 -2.21 0.17
CA ASN A 32 -2.17 -2.60 -0.74
C ASN A 32 -3.17 -3.59 -0.15
N SER A 33 -3.17 -3.84 1.16
CA SER A 33 -4.01 -4.84 1.82
C SER A 33 -3.89 -6.25 1.20
N LYS A 34 -2.70 -6.61 0.71
CA LYS A 34 -2.37 -7.89 0.09
C LYS A 34 -1.31 -8.64 0.91
N PRO A 35 -1.33 -9.98 0.93
CA PRO A 35 -0.24 -10.74 1.56
C PRO A 35 1.07 -10.52 0.80
N CYS A 36 2.17 -10.36 1.55
CA CYS A 36 3.50 -10.26 0.96
C CYS A 36 4.02 -11.64 0.54
N PRO A 37 4.48 -11.84 -0.71
CA PRO A 37 4.96 -13.14 -1.19
C PRO A 37 6.23 -13.62 -0.47
N HIS A 38 6.99 -12.71 0.15
CA HIS A 38 8.23 -13.03 0.86
C HIS A 38 8.00 -13.46 2.32
N GLY A 39 6.77 -13.32 2.83
CA GLY A 39 6.42 -13.73 4.19
C GLY A 39 7.40 -13.19 5.23
N ALA A 40 8.01 -14.10 6.00
CA ALA A 40 8.98 -13.78 7.05
C ALA A 40 10.31 -13.20 6.52
N LYS A 41 10.63 -13.37 5.23
CA LYS A 41 11.83 -12.79 4.61
C LYS A 41 11.67 -11.31 4.27
N CYS A 42 10.45 -10.77 4.33
CA CYS A 42 10.21 -9.34 4.14
C CYS A 42 10.70 -8.57 5.37
N THR A 43 11.66 -7.66 5.18
CA THR A 43 12.22 -6.82 6.25
C THR A 43 11.52 -5.48 6.40
N LEU A 44 10.55 -5.18 5.53
CA LEU A 44 9.78 -3.94 5.56
C LEU A 44 8.67 -3.98 6.62
N LYS A 45 8.35 -2.80 7.15
CA LYS A 45 7.25 -2.63 8.12
C LYS A 45 5.94 -3.07 7.50
N ARG A 46 5.16 -3.83 8.27
CA ARG A 46 3.81 -4.22 7.87
C ARG A 46 2.82 -3.20 8.43
N VAL A 47 1.94 -2.73 7.56
CA VAL A 47 0.72 -2.03 7.95
C VAL A 47 -0.32 -3.11 8.17
N LEU A 48 -0.38 -3.60 9.41
CA LEU A 48 -1.37 -4.57 9.86
C LEU A 48 -2.18 -3.91 10.96
N CYS A 49 -3.48 -3.75 10.76
CA CYS A 49 -4.40 -3.73 11.90
C CYS A 49 -5.18 -5.04 11.83
N ALA A 50 -4.84 -5.97 12.73
CA ALA A 50 -5.44 -7.30 12.79
C ALA A 50 -6.86 -7.24 13.39
N PHE A 51 -7.79 -6.55 12.75
CA PHE A 51 -9.19 -6.51 13.21
C PHE A 51 -10.16 -7.28 12.31
N ARG A 52 -9.63 -8.24 11.54
CA ARG A 52 -10.47 -9.29 10.93
C ARG A 52 -10.55 -10.57 11.74
N THR A 53 -9.86 -10.69 12.88
CA THR A 53 -10.00 -11.84 13.78
C THR A 53 -9.78 -11.41 15.24
N ASN A 54 -10.87 -11.35 16.01
CA ASN A 54 -10.94 -11.46 17.49
C ASN A 54 -9.80 -10.86 18.32
N GLN A 55 -10.03 -9.70 18.97
CA GLN A 55 -9.40 -9.29 20.23
C GLN A 55 -7.87 -9.49 20.39
N GLY A 56 -7.09 -9.38 19.31
CA GLY A 56 -5.64 -9.50 19.35
C GLY A 56 -4.94 -8.14 19.45
N HIS A 57 -3.82 -8.08 20.18
CA HIS A 57 -2.90 -6.94 20.12
C HIS A 57 -2.43 -6.70 18.68
N CYS A 58 -2.35 -5.43 18.30
CA CYS A 58 -1.93 -5.02 16.98
C CYS A 58 -0.43 -4.75 16.98
N ASP A 59 0.34 -5.61 16.30
CA ASP A 59 1.80 -5.44 16.12
C ASP A 59 2.16 -4.58 14.90
N GLY A 60 1.17 -3.95 14.24
CA GLY A 60 1.40 -3.12 13.06
C GLY A 60 1.60 -1.65 13.37
N HIS A 61 2.28 -0.96 12.47
CA HIS A 61 2.41 0.49 12.52
C HIS A 61 1.08 1.16 12.13
N HIS A 62 0.65 2.14 12.93
CA HIS A 62 -0.59 2.92 12.74
C HIS A 62 -0.35 4.28 12.09
N ASP A 63 0.89 4.64 11.80
CA ASP A 63 1.24 5.94 11.21
C ASP A 63 0.76 6.08 9.77
N VAL A 64 0.39 4.97 9.12
CA VAL A 64 -0.07 4.93 7.74
C VAL A 64 -1.28 4.01 7.61
N ALA A 65 -2.34 4.51 6.96
CA ALA A 65 -3.49 3.72 6.59
C ALA A 65 -3.21 2.90 5.33
N ALA A 66 -3.56 1.60 5.34
CA ALA A 66 -3.57 0.81 4.12
C ALA A 66 -4.60 1.38 3.12
N VAL A 67 -4.29 1.26 1.82
CA VAL A 67 -5.17 1.70 0.74
C VAL A 67 -6.51 0.97 0.82
N CYS A 68 -7.59 1.71 0.64
CA CYS A 68 -8.94 1.15 0.60
C CYS A 68 -9.10 0.22 -0.61
N GLY A 69 -9.37 -1.07 -0.37
CA GLY A 69 -9.61 -2.03 -1.44
C GLY A 69 -10.80 -1.69 -2.36
N GLN A 70 -11.84 -1.03 -1.83
CA GLN A 70 -13.02 -0.63 -2.61
C GLN A 70 -12.75 0.59 -3.50
N PHE A 71 -11.91 1.50 -3.03
CA PHE A 71 -11.45 2.65 -3.82
C PHE A 71 -10.76 2.22 -5.11
N LEU A 72 -10.15 1.04 -5.11
CA LEU A 72 -9.46 0.45 -6.26
C LEU A 72 -10.38 -0.20 -7.29
N THR A 73 -11.68 -0.24 -7.03
CA THR A 73 -12.66 -0.84 -7.96
C THR A 73 -13.34 0.24 -8.77
N ASP A 74 -13.83 -0.10 -9.96
CA ASP A 74 -14.59 0.83 -10.83
C ASP A 74 -15.84 1.40 -10.13
N LYS A 75 -16.32 0.73 -9.08
CA LYS A 75 -17.44 1.16 -8.26
C LYS A 75 -17.08 2.23 -7.24
N GLY A 76 -15.78 2.45 -7.01
CA GLY A 76 -15.24 3.34 -5.99
C GLY A 76 -15.55 2.88 -4.56
N CYS A 77 -15.06 3.66 -3.59
CA CYS A 77 -15.42 3.49 -2.20
C CYS A 77 -16.74 4.22 -1.91
N LYS A 78 -17.69 3.56 -1.23
CA LYS A 78 -18.95 4.21 -0.80
C LYS A 78 -18.75 5.26 0.30
N TYR A 79 -17.62 5.21 0.99
CA TYR A 79 -17.20 6.19 1.99
C TYR A 79 -16.32 7.23 1.32
N ARG A 80 -16.79 8.48 1.26
CA ARG A 80 -16.10 9.56 0.53
C ARG A 80 -14.88 10.09 1.27
N LYS A 81 -14.91 10.12 2.61
CA LYS A 81 -13.77 10.54 3.44
C LYS A 81 -13.08 9.32 4.04
N GLU A 82 -11.78 9.43 4.27
CA GLU A 82 -10.95 8.34 4.82
C GLU A 82 -11.46 7.88 6.20
N GLY A 83 -11.93 8.82 7.04
CA GLY A 83 -12.47 8.55 8.37
C GLY A 83 -13.94 8.09 8.43
N ASP A 84 -14.63 8.01 7.29
CA ASP A 84 -16.02 7.52 7.27
C ASP A 84 -16.09 5.98 7.24
N HIS A 85 -14.95 5.29 7.14
CA HIS A 85 -14.89 3.84 7.13
C HIS A 85 -15.21 3.28 8.54
N PRO A 86 -16.28 2.49 8.70
CA PRO A 86 -16.74 2.04 10.02
C PRO A 86 -15.81 1.02 10.70
N TRP A 87 -14.72 0.64 10.03
CA TRP A 87 -13.81 -0.37 10.55
C TRP A 87 -12.40 0.17 10.79
N PHE A 88 -11.85 1.09 9.99
CA PHE A 88 -10.61 1.87 10.24
C PHE A 88 -10.41 2.92 9.14
N ASP A 89 -9.64 3.97 9.41
CA ASP A 89 -9.16 4.90 8.39
C ASP A 89 -8.48 4.12 7.26
N LYS A 90 -9.00 4.27 6.05
CA LYS A 90 -8.40 3.71 4.83
C LYS A 90 -7.98 4.84 3.93
N SER A 91 -6.79 4.72 3.37
CA SER A 91 -6.29 5.76 2.48
C SER A 91 -6.99 5.70 1.12
N HIS A 92 -7.44 6.88 0.66
CA HIS A 92 -7.90 7.15 -0.71
C HIS A 92 -6.91 8.05 -1.46
N ASP A 93 -5.69 8.18 -0.96
CA ASP A 93 -4.64 8.97 -1.60
C ASP A 93 -4.13 8.27 -2.86
N VAL A 94 -4.46 8.86 -4.01
CA VAL A 94 -4.10 8.36 -5.35
C VAL A 94 -2.58 8.32 -5.52
N GLU A 95 -1.83 9.27 -4.98
CA GLU A 95 -0.38 9.33 -5.17
C GLU A 95 0.34 8.31 -4.30
N LEU A 96 -0.14 8.09 -3.07
CA LEU A 96 0.31 6.99 -2.23
C LEU A 96 0.11 5.66 -2.98
N ARG A 97 -1.06 5.49 -3.62
CA ARG A 97 -1.36 4.31 -4.42
C ARG A 97 -0.41 4.17 -5.61
N THR A 98 -0.21 5.21 -6.41
CA THR A 98 0.69 5.20 -7.58
C THR A 98 2.11 4.86 -7.17
N CYS A 99 2.63 5.48 -6.09
CA CYS A 99 3.92 5.14 -5.49
C CYS A 99 4.00 3.65 -5.15
N MET A 100 2.97 3.10 -4.50
CA MET A 100 2.98 1.70 -4.07
C MET A 100 2.92 0.73 -5.24
N ASP A 101 2.14 1.01 -6.29
CA ASP A 101 2.07 0.14 -7.47
C ASP A 101 3.42 0.01 -8.17
N VAL A 102 4.17 1.10 -8.26
CA VAL A 102 5.56 1.10 -8.77
C VAL A 102 6.45 0.21 -7.89
N MET A 103 6.31 0.34 -6.58
CA MET A 103 7.15 -0.35 -5.59
C MET A 103 6.83 -1.85 -5.43
N VAL A 104 5.64 -2.31 -5.86
CA VAL A 104 5.24 -3.72 -5.77
C VAL A 104 6.14 -4.63 -6.59
N LYS A 105 6.45 -4.28 -7.84
CA LYS A 105 7.19 -5.18 -8.75
C LYS A 105 8.64 -5.37 -8.32
N PRO A 106 9.43 -4.32 -8.01
CA PRO A 106 10.79 -4.50 -7.50
C PRO A 106 10.81 -5.30 -6.18
N HIS A 107 9.83 -5.08 -5.29
CA HIS A 107 9.74 -5.84 -4.04
C HIS A 107 9.46 -7.31 -4.31
N ARG A 108 8.48 -7.63 -5.17
CA ARG A 108 8.13 -9.00 -5.55
C ARG A 108 9.33 -9.76 -6.10
N LEU A 109 10.17 -9.09 -6.87
CA LEU A 109 11.41 -9.64 -7.43
C LEU A 109 12.54 -9.77 -6.41
N GLY A 110 12.34 -9.29 -5.18
CA GLY A 110 13.33 -9.33 -4.12
C GLY A 110 14.40 -8.26 -4.24
N LEU A 111 14.21 -7.21 -5.06
CA LEU A 111 15.25 -6.20 -5.29
C LEU A 111 15.45 -5.25 -4.10
N TYR A 112 14.48 -5.18 -3.17
CA TYR A 112 14.60 -4.40 -1.94
C TYR A 112 13.68 -4.94 -0.85
N GLY A 113 14.03 -4.66 0.41
CA GLY A 113 13.18 -4.98 1.56
C GLY A 113 12.99 -6.48 1.80
N VAL A 114 13.90 -7.30 1.26
CA VAL A 114 13.88 -8.76 1.38
C VAL A 114 15.23 -9.22 1.86
N GLN A 115 15.23 -10.12 2.84
CA GLN A 115 16.44 -10.75 3.32
C GLN A 115 16.88 -11.86 2.35
N HIS A 116 18.09 -11.72 1.82
CA HIS A 116 18.76 -12.76 1.06
C HIS A 116 19.68 -13.52 2.01
N TYR A 117 19.52 -14.85 2.05
CA TYR A 117 20.41 -15.80 2.72
C TYR A 117 21.06 -16.66 1.63
#